data_AF-A0A9X3ESH0-F1
#
_entry.id   AF-A0A9X3ESH0-F1
#
_cell.length_a   1.000
_cell.length_b   1.000
_cell.length_c   1.000
_cell.angle_alpha   90.00
_cell.angle_beta   90.00
_cell.angle_gamma   90.00
#
_symmetry.space_group_name_H-M   'P 1'
#
loop_
_entity.id
_entity.type
_entity.pdbx_description
1 polymer ?
#
loop_
_entity_poly.entity_id
_entity_poly.type
_entity_poly.pdbx_seq_one_letter_code
_entity_poly.pdbx_strand_id
1 'polypeptide(L)'
;MSDPTFSRSSINQYIVFNQNYNVLPVKIRLKGASDPGVINLNPGQQIVVGIQYNGNLAKFYYNNAVVQMIDLNNGASSDDLNAPNCDNNSYNTLRYNEGSPQGGLDVVNFDSCTYKARFDDQDGIAGGHRAAFVQTIEGSAIKVAIRLAEA
;
A
#
# COMPACT_ATOMS: atom_id res chain seq x y z
N MET A 1 -19.04 -0.60 5.23
CA MET A 1 -19.83 0.56 4.78
C MET A 1 -18.89 1.45 3.98
N SER A 2 -19.32 1.97 2.82
CA SER A 2 -18.55 2.93 2.01
C SER A 2 -18.25 4.19 2.82
N ASP A 3 -17.02 4.69 2.73
CA ASP A 3 -16.66 5.97 3.33
C ASP A 3 -17.11 7.07 2.36
N PRO A 4 -17.97 8.02 2.78
CA PRO A 4 -18.47 9.08 1.89
C PRO A 4 -17.37 9.99 1.35
N THR A 5 -16.18 10.00 1.95
CA THR A 5 -15.01 10.74 1.47
C THR A 5 -14.22 10.00 0.40
N PHE A 6 -14.39 8.67 0.28
CA PHE A 6 -13.77 7.88 -0.77
C PHE A 6 -14.67 7.87 -2.02
N SER A 7 -14.32 8.73 -2.98
CA SER A 7 -14.83 8.62 -4.35
C SER A 7 -13.72 8.19 -5.31
N ARG A 8 -13.99 7.17 -6.13
CA ARG A 8 -13.11 6.78 -7.24
C ARG A 8 -12.81 7.92 -8.20
N SER A 9 -13.76 8.84 -8.41
CA SER A 9 -13.54 9.97 -9.33
C SER A 9 -12.60 11.04 -8.77
N SER A 10 -12.35 11.04 -7.45
CA SER A 10 -11.52 12.05 -6.79
C SER A 10 -10.19 11.51 -6.28
N ILE A 11 -10.09 10.22 -5.96
CA ILE A 11 -8.85 9.61 -5.47
C ILE A 11 -7.91 9.33 -6.64
N ASN A 12 -6.73 9.93 -6.62
CA ASN A 12 -5.72 9.76 -7.67
C ASN A 12 -4.31 9.50 -7.12
N GLN A 13 -4.18 9.30 -5.81
CA GLN A 13 -2.91 9.04 -5.14
C GLN A 13 -3.07 8.03 -4.01
N TYR A 14 -2.03 7.21 -3.83
CA TYR A 14 -1.79 6.45 -2.61
C TYR A 14 -0.47 6.91 -2.00
N ILE A 15 -0.49 7.28 -0.73
CA ILE A 15 0.66 7.82 -0.02
C ILE A 15 1.06 6.82 1.06
N VAL A 16 2.29 6.32 0.99
CA VAL A 16 2.91 5.55 2.07
C VAL A 16 3.76 6.51 2.89
N PHE A 17 3.35 6.76 4.12
CA PHE A 17 3.99 7.72 5.03
C PHE A 17 4.57 6.98 6.23
N ASN A 18 5.88 7.04 6.42
CA ASN A 18 6.48 6.58 7.66
C ASN A 18 6.25 7.66 8.73
N GLN A 19 5.27 7.47 9.61
CA GLN A 19 4.94 8.46 10.63
C GLN A 19 5.99 8.49 11.74
N ASN A 20 6.32 7.32 12.29
CA ASN A 20 7.29 7.15 13.37
C ASN A 20 7.76 5.68 13.53
N TYR A 21 7.61 4.86 12.50
CA TYR A 21 8.24 3.54 12.48
C TYR A 21 9.76 3.69 12.25
N ASN A 22 10.54 2.66 12.55
CA ASN A 22 11.96 2.64 12.16
C ASN A 22 12.11 2.84 10.64
N VAL A 23 13.34 3.04 10.17
CA VAL A 23 13.62 3.20 8.74
C VAL A 23 12.95 2.06 7.95
N LEU A 24 12.03 2.43 7.06
CA LEU A 24 11.21 1.51 6.31
C LEU A 24 11.84 1.30 4.93
N PRO A 25 12.36 0.10 4.60
CA PRO A 25 12.84 -0.17 3.26
C PRO A 25 11.65 -0.34 2.32
N VAL A 26 11.49 0.58 1.36
CA VAL A 26 10.43 0.50 0.36
C VAL A 26 11.03 0.22 -1.00
N LYS A 27 10.56 -0.84 -1.65
CA LYS A 27 10.87 -1.12 -3.05
C LYS A 27 9.60 -1.07 -3.89
N ILE A 28 9.61 -0.28 -4.96
CA ILE A 28 8.50 -0.24 -5.90
C ILE A 28 8.76 -1.27 -6.99
N ARG A 29 7.87 -2.27 -7.11
CA ARG A 29 7.97 -3.30 -8.14
C ARG A 29 7.16 -2.89 -9.35
N LEU A 30 7.78 -2.88 -10.53
CA LEU A 30 7.20 -2.32 -11.74
C LEU A 30 6.91 -3.39 -12.80
N LYS A 31 5.74 -3.29 -13.44
CA LYS A 31 5.36 -4.20 -14.52
C LYS A 31 6.07 -3.82 -15.82
N GLY A 32 6.91 -4.72 -16.34
CA GLY A 32 7.55 -4.56 -17.64
C GLY A 32 8.60 -3.43 -17.68
N ALA A 33 9.06 -2.97 -16.53
CA ALA A 33 10.14 -1.99 -16.36
C ALA A 33 11.07 -2.45 -15.24
N SER A 34 12.29 -1.91 -15.20
CA SER A 34 13.22 -2.20 -14.10
C SER A 34 12.76 -1.54 -12.80
N ASP A 35 12.68 -2.32 -11.73
CA ASP A 35 12.43 -1.79 -10.38
C ASP A 35 13.49 -0.73 -10.02
N PRO A 36 13.10 0.45 -9.47
CA PRO A 36 14.06 1.33 -8.83
C PRO A 36 14.79 0.63 -7.67
N GLY A 37 15.91 1.22 -7.24
CA GLY A 37 16.59 0.80 -6.02
C GLY A 37 15.71 0.94 -4.78
N VAL A 38 16.11 0.30 -3.69
CA VAL A 38 15.42 0.41 -2.39
C VAL A 38 15.46 1.85 -1.89
N ILE A 39 14.31 2.36 -1.46
CA ILE A 39 14.14 3.68 -0.88
C ILE A 39 13.99 3.51 0.64
N ASN A 40 14.97 4.00 1.39
CA ASN A 40 14.91 3.96 2.85
C ASN A 40 14.12 5.16 3.37
N LEU A 41 12.87 4.89 3.77
CA LEU A 41 11.94 5.92 4.24
C LEU A 41 12.13 6.16 5.74
N ASN A 42 12.79 7.27 6.09
CA ASN A 42 12.96 7.69 7.48
C ASN A 42 11.64 8.17 8.09
N PRO A 43 11.51 8.22 9.43
CA PRO A 43 10.38 8.87 10.09
C PRO A 43 10.12 10.28 9.54
N GLY A 44 8.85 10.58 9.27
CA GLY A 44 8.40 11.83 8.66
C GLY A 44 8.51 11.90 7.14
N GLN A 45 9.05 10.88 6.47
CA GLN A 45 9.13 10.83 5.00
C GLN A 45 7.96 10.05 4.39
N GLN A 46 7.64 10.35 3.13
CA GLN A 46 6.62 9.65 2.36
C GLN A 46 7.06 9.31 0.94
N ILE A 47 6.43 8.28 0.39
CA ILE A 47 6.42 8.01 -1.05
C ILE A 47 4.97 8.11 -1.56
N VAL A 48 4.84 8.64 -2.78
CA VAL A 48 3.55 8.82 -3.44
C VAL A 48 3.54 7.97 -4.69
N VAL A 49 2.49 7.18 -4.87
CA VAL A 49 2.18 6.49 -6.12
C VAL A 49 0.88 7.04 -6.69
N GLY A 50 0.85 7.29 -7.99
CA GLY A 50 -0.35 7.76 -8.67
C GLY A 50 -1.36 6.62 -8.85
N ILE A 51 -2.64 6.95 -8.84
CA ILE A 51 -3.74 6.04 -9.16
C ILE A 51 -4.45 6.61 -10.38
N GLN A 52 -4.66 5.77 -11.40
CA GLN A 52 -5.50 6.07 -12.54
C GLN A 52 -6.53 4.96 -12.73
N TYR A 53 -7.67 5.28 -13.31
CA TYR A 53 -8.73 4.33 -13.58
C TYR A 53 -8.85 4.07 -15.08
N ASN A 54 -8.80 2.80 -15.47
CA ASN A 54 -9.17 2.37 -16.82
C ASN A 54 -10.54 1.69 -16.74
N GLY A 55 -11.59 2.42 -17.10
CA GLY A 55 -12.96 2.02 -16.78
C GLY A 55 -13.13 1.94 -15.26
N ASN A 56 -13.51 0.76 -14.75
CA ASN A 56 -13.66 0.55 -13.31
C ASN A 56 -12.35 0.16 -12.60
N LEU A 57 -11.32 -0.27 -13.34
CA LEU A 57 -10.12 -0.85 -12.76
C LEU A 57 -9.11 0.23 -12.34
N ALA A 58 -8.75 0.23 -11.06
CA ALA A 58 -7.67 1.05 -10.54
C ALA A 58 -6.31 0.48 -10.98
N LYS A 59 -5.39 1.38 -11.34
CA LYS A 59 -4.01 1.07 -11.70
C LYS A 59 -3.08 2.06 -11.00
N PHE A 60 -2.00 1.53 -10.45
CA PHE A 60 -1.02 2.30 -9.69
C PHE A 60 0.18 2.62 -10.58
N TYR A 61 0.77 3.79 -10.41
CA TYR A 61 1.89 4.28 -11.21
C TYR A 61 2.97 4.93 -10.36
N TYR A 62 4.22 4.68 -10.72
CA TYR A 62 5.39 5.33 -10.16
C TYR A 62 6.35 5.64 -11.31
N ASN A 63 6.74 6.91 -11.47
CA ASN A 63 7.57 7.38 -12.58
C ASN A 63 7.08 6.91 -13.96
N ASN A 64 5.77 7.02 -14.21
CA ASN A 64 5.08 6.60 -15.45
C ASN A 64 5.09 5.09 -15.76
N ALA A 65 5.59 4.25 -14.86
CA ALA A 65 5.51 2.80 -14.97
C ALA A 65 4.40 2.24 -14.06
N VAL A 66 3.77 1.16 -14.50
CA VAL A 66 2.71 0.49 -13.72
C VAL A 66 3.33 -0.20 -12.51
N VAL A 67 2.83 0.10 -11.32
CA VAL A 67 3.22 -0.54 -10.07
C VAL A 67 2.50 -1.87 -9.94
N GLN A 68 3.26 -2.92 -9.65
CA GLN A 68 2.76 -4.23 -9.25
C GLN A 68 2.63 -4.31 -7.74
N MET A 69 3.67 -3.92 -7.03
CA MET A 69 3.77 -4.12 -5.60
C MET A 69 4.54 -2.96 -4.96
N ILE A 70 4.07 -2.52 -3.80
CA ILE A 70 4.86 -1.70 -2.87
C ILE A 70 5.38 -2.67 -1.82
N ASP A 71 6.64 -3.04 -1.97
CA ASP A 71 7.34 -4.07 -1.20
C ASP A 71 8.01 -3.39 0.00
N LEU A 72 7.57 -3.73 1.21
CA LEU A 72 8.10 -3.15 2.45
C LEU A 72 9.19 -4.02 3.09
N ASN A 73 9.59 -5.11 2.43
CA ASN A 73 10.51 -6.12 2.97
C ASN A 73 11.59 -6.55 1.96
N ASN A 74 11.91 -5.67 0.99
CA ASN A 74 12.98 -5.87 0.01
C ASN A 74 12.96 -7.24 -0.71
N GLY A 75 11.78 -7.78 -1.00
CA GLY A 75 11.59 -8.98 -1.82
C GLY A 75 11.43 -10.30 -1.06
N ALA A 76 11.21 -10.26 0.25
CA ALA A 76 10.60 -11.38 0.95
C ALA A 76 9.12 -11.53 0.52
N SER A 77 8.50 -12.66 0.88
CA SER A 77 7.13 -13.00 0.45
C SER A 77 6.03 -12.43 1.35
N SER A 78 6.32 -11.41 2.17
CA SER A 78 5.40 -10.80 3.12
C SER A 78 5.68 -9.30 3.24
N ASP A 79 4.71 -8.60 3.85
CA ASP A 79 4.70 -7.17 4.13
C ASP A 79 4.55 -6.32 2.86
N ASP A 80 3.88 -6.92 1.87
CA ASP A 80 3.70 -6.34 0.54
C ASP A 80 2.31 -5.73 0.36
N LEU A 81 2.24 -4.57 -0.26
CA LEU A 81 0.98 -4.04 -0.80
C LEU A 81 0.90 -4.35 -2.30
N ASN A 82 0.12 -5.38 -2.62
CA ASN A 82 -0.11 -5.85 -3.98
C ASN A 82 -1.22 -5.04 -4.65
N ALA A 83 -0.87 -4.37 -5.74
CA ALA A 83 -1.79 -3.54 -6.52
C ALA A 83 -2.81 -4.40 -7.29
N PRO A 84 -3.96 -3.83 -7.70
CA PRO A 84 -4.93 -4.57 -8.50
C PRO A 84 -4.30 -5.21 -9.76
N ASN A 85 -4.62 -6.48 -10.00
CA ASN A 85 -4.21 -7.27 -11.19
C ASN A 85 -2.68 -7.50 -11.37
N CYS A 86 -1.86 -7.36 -10.33
CA CYS A 86 -0.41 -7.66 -10.43
C CYS A 86 -0.07 -9.15 -10.31
N ASP A 87 -0.93 -9.97 -9.69
CA ASP A 87 -0.65 -11.37 -9.33
C ASP A 87 -1.73 -12.37 -9.81
N ASN A 88 -2.31 -12.18 -11.00
CA ASN A 88 -3.51 -12.93 -11.45
C ASN A 88 -4.71 -12.81 -10.49
N ASN A 89 -4.69 -11.82 -9.60
CA ASN A 89 -5.77 -11.58 -8.67
C ASN A 89 -6.89 -10.82 -9.40
N SER A 90 -8.08 -11.42 -9.49
CA SER A 90 -9.23 -10.91 -10.26
C SER A 90 -9.90 -9.69 -9.64
N TYR A 91 -9.38 -9.17 -8.53
CA TYR A 91 -10.06 -8.17 -7.70
C TYR A 91 -9.45 -6.77 -7.90
N ASN A 92 -10.34 -5.77 -7.91
CA ASN A 92 -9.99 -4.36 -7.97
C ASN A 92 -9.65 -3.85 -6.55
N THR A 93 -8.69 -4.49 -5.89
CA THR A 93 -8.28 -4.22 -4.51
C THR A 93 -6.79 -3.98 -4.40
N LEU A 94 -6.39 -3.11 -3.47
CA LEU A 94 -5.03 -3.08 -2.94
C LEU A 94 -5.00 -4.03 -1.75
N ARG A 95 -4.11 -5.02 -1.79
CA ARG A 95 -4.07 -6.10 -0.80
C ARG A 95 -2.75 -6.09 -0.04
N TYR A 96 -2.81 -6.00 1.28
CA TYR A 96 -1.65 -6.23 2.14
C TYR A 96 -1.41 -7.72 2.32
N ASN A 97 -0.19 -8.20 2.14
CA ASN A 97 0.17 -9.59 2.35
C ASN A 97 0.91 -9.72 3.68
N GLU A 98 0.25 -10.21 4.71
CA GLU A 98 0.80 -10.37 6.07
C GLU A 98 1.68 -11.62 6.20
N GLY A 99 1.87 -12.39 5.13
CA GLY A 99 2.56 -13.67 5.20
C GLY A 99 1.71 -14.76 5.89
N SER A 100 2.34 -15.88 6.24
CA SER A 100 1.68 -17.03 6.84
C SER A 100 1.72 -16.95 8.37
N PRO A 101 0.63 -17.30 9.10
CA PRO A 101 -0.65 -17.88 8.62
C PRO A 101 -1.76 -16.89 8.24
N GLN A 102 -1.54 -15.58 8.40
CA GLN A 102 -2.58 -14.55 8.30
C GLN A 102 -3.12 -14.37 6.87
N GLY A 103 -2.30 -14.66 5.86
CA GLY A 103 -2.64 -14.55 4.45
C GLY A 103 -2.63 -13.10 3.97
N GLY A 104 -3.50 -12.78 3.01
CA GLY A 104 -3.60 -11.43 2.45
C GLY A 104 -4.92 -10.75 2.80
N LEU A 105 -4.86 -9.45 3.02
CA LEU A 105 -5.95 -8.59 3.45
C LEU A 105 -6.24 -7.47 2.44
N ASP A 106 -7.49 -7.36 1.97
CA ASP A 106 -7.90 -6.21 1.17
C ASP A 106 -7.93 -4.95 2.05
N VAL A 107 -6.99 -4.03 1.81
CA VAL A 107 -6.86 -2.79 2.58
C VAL A 107 -7.52 -1.61 1.87
N VAL A 108 -7.67 -1.68 0.55
CA VAL A 108 -8.50 -0.77 -0.23
C VAL A 108 -9.30 -1.59 -1.24
N ASN A 109 -10.61 -1.40 -1.29
CA ASN A 109 -11.48 -1.97 -2.31
C ASN A 109 -12.09 -0.84 -3.15
N PHE A 110 -11.70 -0.79 -4.41
CA PHE A 110 -12.09 0.26 -5.33
C PHE A 110 -13.50 0.03 -5.90
N ASP A 111 -14.00 -1.21 -5.95
CA ASP A 111 -15.37 -1.49 -6.42
C ASP A 111 -16.42 -1.00 -5.43
N SER A 112 -16.19 -1.25 -4.12
CA SER A 112 -17.08 -0.82 -3.05
C SER A 112 -16.75 0.56 -2.48
N CYS A 113 -15.69 1.23 -2.97
CA CYS A 113 -15.20 2.51 -2.44
C CYS A 113 -15.01 2.46 -0.92
N THR A 114 -14.31 1.43 -0.43
CA THR A 114 -14.03 1.22 0.99
C THR A 114 -12.55 1.01 1.23
N TYR A 115 -12.07 1.37 2.42
CA TYR A 115 -10.72 1.03 2.87
C TYR A 115 -10.75 0.60 4.33
N LYS A 116 -9.74 -0.17 4.74
CA LYS A 116 -9.53 -0.49 6.15
C LYS A 116 -8.83 0.67 6.82
N ALA A 117 -9.55 1.38 7.69
CA ALA A 117 -8.98 2.51 8.42
C ALA A 117 -7.77 2.12 9.29
N ARG A 118 -7.72 0.88 9.76
CA ARG A 118 -6.55 0.32 10.45
C ARG A 118 -6.36 -1.16 10.15
N PHE A 119 -5.10 -1.56 10.03
CA PHE A 119 -4.63 -2.94 10.07
C PHE A 119 -3.22 -2.95 10.66
N ASP A 120 -2.81 -4.07 11.24
CA ASP A 120 -1.56 -4.16 11.99
C ASP A 120 -0.77 -5.36 11.47
N ASP A 121 0.54 -5.18 11.32
CA ASP A 121 1.50 -6.24 11.05
C ASP A 121 2.04 -6.78 12.38
N GLN A 122 1.82 -8.08 12.61
CA GLN A 122 1.89 -8.69 13.94
C GLN A 122 3.26 -9.29 14.28
N ASP A 123 4.07 -9.59 13.28
CA ASP A 123 5.43 -10.13 13.41
C ASP A 123 6.50 -9.11 13.02
N GLY A 124 6.09 -7.98 12.47
CA GLY A 124 6.89 -6.81 12.20
C GLY A 124 7.39 -6.77 10.76
N ILE A 125 7.31 -5.58 10.17
CA ILE A 125 7.78 -5.34 8.80
C ILE A 125 9.26 -5.71 8.71
N ALA A 126 9.60 -6.61 7.79
CA ALA A 126 10.95 -7.14 7.59
C ALA A 126 11.56 -7.83 8.82
N GLY A 127 10.72 -8.51 9.62
CA GLY A 127 11.13 -9.13 10.88
C GLY A 127 11.49 -8.11 11.96
N GLY A 128 11.03 -6.86 11.78
CA GLY A 128 11.26 -5.75 12.69
C GLY A 128 10.28 -5.72 13.86
N HIS A 129 9.92 -4.52 14.31
CA HIS A 129 8.90 -4.35 15.33
C HIS A 129 7.51 -4.44 14.71
N ARG A 130 6.52 -4.85 15.50
CA ARG A 130 5.11 -4.76 15.10
C ARG A 130 4.78 -3.36 14.58
N ALA A 131 4.09 -3.31 13.45
CA ALA A 131 3.72 -2.05 12.81
C ALA A 131 2.21 -1.90 12.78
N ALA A 132 1.72 -0.68 13.00
CA ALA A 132 0.32 -0.33 12.77
C ALA A 132 0.22 0.54 11.52
N PHE A 133 -0.72 0.20 10.65
CA PHE A 133 -1.05 0.91 9.43
C PHE A 133 -2.38 1.62 9.65
N VAL A 134 -2.38 2.95 9.56
CA VAL A 134 -3.57 3.78 9.71
C VAL A 134 -3.83 4.50 8.41
N GLN A 135 -4.96 4.16 7.76
CA GLN A 135 -5.36 4.77 6.51
C GLN A 135 -6.35 5.91 6.74
N THR A 136 -6.19 6.99 5.99
CA THR A 136 -7.09 8.14 5.97
C THR A 136 -7.25 8.68 4.56
N ILE A 137 -8.35 9.39 4.30
CA ILE A 137 -8.53 10.17 3.08
C ILE A 137 -8.04 11.60 3.34
N GLU A 138 -7.04 12.05 2.58
CA GLU A 138 -6.51 13.42 2.61
C GLU A 138 -6.66 14.03 1.20
N GLY A 139 -7.76 14.76 0.96
CA GLY A 139 -8.05 15.34 -0.34
C GLY A 139 -8.26 14.28 -1.43
N SER A 140 -7.36 14.23 -2.42
CA SER A 140 -7.37 13.23 -3.51
C SER A 140 -6.50 12.00 -3.22
N ALA A 141 -6.00 11.84 -2.00
CA ALA A 141 -5.12 10.75 -1.61
C ALA A 141 -5.75 9.83 -0.57
N ILE A 142 -5.50 8.52 -0.71
CA ILE A 142 -5.53 7.59 0.42
C ILE A 142 -4.11 7.58 1.01
N LYS A 143 -3.96 7.97 2.26
CA LYS A 143 -2.66 7.95 2.95
C LYS A 143 -2.65 6.85 3.99
N VAL A 144 -1.66 5.97 3.90
CA VAL A 144 -1.33 4.99 4.94
C VAL A 144 -0.17 5.51 5.78
N ALA A 145 -0.45 5.84 7.03
CA ALA A 145 0.55 6.17 8.02
C ALA A 145 1.02 4.89 8.71
N ILE A 146 2.32 4.63 8.65
CA ILE A 146 2.98 3.47 9.25
C ILE A 146 3.69 3.92 10.53
N ARG A 147 3.41 3.23 11.63
CA ARG A 147 3.93 3.55 12.96
C ARG A 147 4.26 2.29 13.75
N LEU A 148 5.07 2.42 14.80
CA LEU A 148 5.22 1.34 15.78
C LEU A 148 3.85 0.99 16.39
N ALA A 149 3.52 -0.30 16.43
CA ALA A 149 2.33 -0.75 17.14
C ALA A 149 2.55 -0.63 18.66
N GLU A 150 1.54 -0.18 19.38
CA GLU A 150 1.56 -0.21 20.85
C GLU A 150 1.51 -1.66 21.33
N ALA A 151 2.22 -1.93 22.43
CA ALA A 151 2.33 -3.26 23.04
C ALA A 151 0.98 -3.78 23.56
#